data_AF-A0A822ZL58-F1
#
_entry.id   AF-A0A822ZL58-F1
#
_cell.length_a   1.000
_cell.length_b   1.000
_cell.length_c   1.000
_cell.angle_alpha   90.00
_cell.angle_beta   90.00
_cell.angle_gamma   90.00
#
_symmetry.space_group_name_H-M   'P 1'
#
loop_
_entity.id
_entity.type
_entity.pdbx_description
1 polymer ?
#
loop_
_entity_poly.entity_id
_entity_poly.type
_entity_poly.pdbx_seq_one_letter_code
_entity_poly.pdbx_strand_id
1 'polypeptide(L)' 'MVVYVGQKDDGLHRFLVPVIYFNHPLFTDLLREAGEHGFHHPDGITIPCQIAELESIQTKIAG' A
#
# COMPACT_ATOMS: atom_id res chain seq x y z
N MET A 1 1.56 6.72 7.85
CA MET A 1 2.69 5.90 7.37
C MET A 1 2.94 6.24 5.90
N VAL A 2 4.19 6.21 5.44
CA VAL A 2 4.52 6.42 4.04
C VAL A 2 4.47 5.09 3.29
N VAL A 3 3.81 5.07 2.15
CA VAL A 3 3.78 3.93 1.23
C VAL A 3 4.21 4.40 -0.15
N TYR A 4 5.11 3.69 -0.79
CA TYR A 4 5.53 3.90 -2.16
C TYR A 4 4.84 2.85 -3.04
N VAL A 5 4.10 3.29 -4.06
CA VAL A 5 3.40 2.41 -4.99
C VAL A 5 3.86 2.70 -6.39
N GLY A 6 4.13 1.66 -7.16
CA GLY A 6 4.46 1.81 -8.57
C GLY A 6 5.05 0.54 -9.15
N GLN A 7 4.81 0.36 -10.45
CA GLN A 7 5.50 -0.65 -11.25
C GLN A 7 6.73 -0.03 -11.94
N LYS A 8 7.59 -0.91 -12.46
CA LYS A 8 8.90 -0.54 -13.05
C LYS A 8 8.81 0.53 -14.14
N ASP A 9 7.70 0.60 -14.87
CA ASP A 9 7.46 1.57 -15.94
C ASP A 9 6.75 2.86 -15.48
N ASP A 10 6.04 2.84 -14.35
CA ASP A 10 5.20 3.97 -13.91
C ASP A 10 5.91 4.87 -12.87
N GLY A 11 7.03 4.38 -12.30
CA GLY A 11 7.76 5.06 -11.24
C GLY A 11 7.09 4.94 -9.88
N LEU A 12 7.88 5.10 -8.81
CA LEU A 12 7.37 5.02 -7.44
C LEU A 12 6.69 6.32 -7.02
N HIS A 13 5.42 6.21 -6.66
CA HIS A 13 4.59 7.29 -6.16
C HIS A 13 4.40 7.18 -4.65
N ARG A 14 4.50 8.31 -3.95
CA ARG A 14 4.42 8.36 -2.49
C ARG A 14 3.00 8.66 -2.02
N PHE A 15 2.48 7.80 -1.14
CA PHE A 15 1.17 7.91 -0.51
C PHE A 15 1.31 8.02 1.01
N LEU A 16 0.45 8.84 1.62
CA LEU A 16 0.27 8.89 3.06
C LEU A 16 -0.96 8.08 3.42
N VAL A 17 -0.75 6.95 4.10
CA VAL A 17 -1.84 6.09 4.58
C VAL A 17 -1.99 6.19 6.10
N PRO A 18 -3.22 6.30 6.62
CA PRO A 18 -3.51 6.15 8.04
C PRO A 18 -3.04 4.79 8.56
N VAL A 19 -2.50 4.76 9.78
CA VAL A 19 -2.05 3.51 10.42
C VAL A 19 -3.20 2.51 10.61
N ILE A 20 -4.43 3.00 10.72
CA ILE A 20 -5.63 2.15 10.83
C ILE A 20 -5.87 1.26 9.60
N TYR A 21 -5.34 1.61 8.41
CA TYR A 21 -5.54 0.81 7.20
C TYR A 21 -4.81 -0.53 7.29
N PHE A 22 -3.72 -0.61 8.05
CA PHE A 22 -2.93 -1.83 8.24
C PHE A 22 -3.68 -2.93 9.00
N ASN A 23 -4.77 -2.57 9.68
CA ASN A 23 -5.66 -3.54 10.33
C ASN A 23 -6.82 -3.97 9.42
N HIS A 24 -6.99 -3.35 8.25
CA HIS A 24 -8.08 -3.64 7.35
C HIS A 24 -7.72 -4.84 6.45
N PRO A 25 -8.58 -5.87 6.33
CA PRO A 25 -8.27 -7.08 5.57
C PRO A 25 -7.90 -6.79 4.11
N LEU A 26 -8.60 -5.87 3.44
CA LEU A 26 -8.26 -5.47 2.05
C LEU A 26 -6.84 -4.93 1.92
N PHE A 27 -6.37 -4.17 2.91
CA PHE A 27 -5.01 -3.64 2.88
C PHE A 27 -4.03 -4.78 3.12
N THR A 28 -4.26 -5.63 4.13
CA THR A 28 -3.42 -6.80 4.41
C THR A 28 -3.32 -7.76 3.21
N ASP A 29 -4.42 -7.96 2.48
CA ASP A 29 -4.46 -8.73 1.23
C ASP A 29 -3.54 -8.12 0.16
N LEU A 30 -3.60 -6.80 -0.06
CA LEU A 30 -2.72 -6.10 -0.99
C LEU A 30 -1.25 -6.29 -0.62
N LEU A 31 -0.91 -6.15 0.67
CA LEU A 31 0.46 -6.30 1.13
C LEU A 31 0.98 -7.73 0.94
N ARG A 32 0.11 -8.72 1.16
CA ARG A 32 0.41 -10.13 0.92
C ARG A 32 0.65 -10.41 -0.56
N GLU A 33 -0.19 -9.88 -1.45
CA GLU A 33 -0.02 -10.03 -2.90
C GLU A 33 1.28 -9.36 -3.39
N ALA A 34 1.61 -8.21 -2.79
CA ALA A 34 2.82 -7.46 -3.06
C ALA A 34 4.11 -8.10 -2.53
N GLY A 35 4.03 -9.16 -1.74
CA GLY A 35 5.20 -9.82 -1.14
C GLY A 35 5.77 -9.11 0.09
N GLU A 36 5.06 -8.14 0.66
CA GLU A 36 5.49 -7.42 1.85
C GLU A 36 5.11 -8.21 3.12
N HIS A 37 5.98 -9.15 3.53
CA HIS A 37 5.64 -10.13 4.57
C HIS A 37 5.91 -9.66 6.02
N GLY A 38 6.38 -8.43 6.22
CA GLY A 38 6.79 -7.95 7.55
C GLY A 38 7.01 -6.45 7.59
N PHE A 39 5.98 -5.71 8.02
CA PHE A 39 5.99 -4.26 8.10
C PHE A 39 6.88 -3.77 9.25
N HIS A 40 8.19 -3.73 9.02
CA HIS A 40 9.15 -3.03 9.87
C HIS A 40 10.13 -2.25 8.98
N HIS A 41 9.65 -1.18 8.37
CA HIS A 41 10.52 -0.19 7.75
C HIS A 41 10.33 1.18 8.42
N PRO A 42 11.38 1.77 8.99
CA PRO A 42 11.30 3.11 9.58
C PRO A 42 10.95 4.20 8.55
N ASP A 43 11.27 3.97 7.27
CA ASP A 43 11.12 4.94 6.18
C ASP A 43 9.87 4.75 5.29
N GLY A 44 9.06 3.71 5.54
CA GLY A 44 7.86 3.39 4.77
C GLY A 44 7.95 2.10 3.95
N ILE A 45 6.86 1.74 3.28
CA ILE A 45 6.70 0.43 2.61
C ILE A 45 6.65 0.63 1.11
N THR A 46 7.29 -0.25 0.35
CA THR A 46 7.17 -0.25 -1.10
C THR A 46 6.25 -1.39 -1.53
N ILE A 47 5.17 -1.06 -2.22
CA ILE A 47 4.20 -2.02 -2.73
C ILE A 47 4.32 -2.02 -4.26
N PRO A 48 4.85 -3.10 -4.87
CA PRO A 48 4.90 -3.25 -6.33
C PRO A 48 3.51 -3.55 -6.92
N CYS A 49 2.55 -2.64 -6.74
CA CYS A 49 1.22 -2.70 -7.35
C CYS A 49 0.95 -1.47 -8.21
N GLN A 50 -0.17 -1.50 -8.94
CA GLN A 50 -0.67 -0.32 -9.65
C GLN A 50 -1.25 0.70 -8.68
N ILE A 51 -1.07 1.99 -8.96
CA ILE A 51 -1.66 3.07 -8.16
C ILE A 51 -3.18 2.91 -8.02
N ALA A 52 -3.85 2.56 -9.13
CA ALA A 52 -5.29 2.34 -9.17
C ALA A 52 -5.77 1.27 -8.18
N GLU A 53 -4.97 0.24 -7.93
CA GLU A 53 -5.31 -0.81 -6.95
C GLU A 53 -5.26 -0.27 -5.53
N LEU A 54 -4.23 0.52 -5.19
CA LEU A 54 -4.15 1.19 -3.89
C LEU A 54 -5.34 2.14 -3.70
N GLU A 55 -5.64 3.00 -4.68
CA GLU A 55 -6.73 3.98 -4.60
C GLU A 55 -8.11 3.30 -4.46
N SER A 56 -8.33 2.19 -5.17
CA SER A 56 -9.54 1.37 -5.06
C SER A 56 -9.71 0.83 -3.64
N ILE A 57 -8.63 0.35 -3.02
CA ILE A 57 -8.64 -0.14 -1.64
C ILE A 57 -8.85 1.00 -0.65
N GLN A 58 -8.17 2.13 -0.81
CA GLN A 58 -8.36 3.30 0.06
C GLN A 58 -9.81 3.77 0.04
N THR A 59 -10.43 3.82 -1.14
CA THR A 59 -11.84 4.20 -1.30
C THR A 59 -12.77 3.23 -0.58
N LYS A 60 -12.51 1.92 -0.67
CA LYS A 60 -13.30 0.87 0.02
C LYS A 60 -13.11 0.87 1.54
N ILE A 61 -11.97 1.34 2.05
CA ILE A 61 -11.71 1.44 3.49
C ILE A 61 -12.31 2.71 4.07
N ALA A 62 -12.35 3.80 3.30
CA ALA A 62 -12.85 5.10 3.73
C ALA A 62 -14.39 5.24 3.65
N GLY A 63 -15.05 4.42 2.84
CA GLY A 63 -16.51 4.35 2.72
C GLY A 63 -17.12 3.31 3.66
#